data_AF-A0A813F057-F1
#
_entry.id   AF-A0A813F057-F1
#
_cell.length_a   1.000
_cell.length_b   1.000
_cell.length_c   1.000
_cell.angle_alpha   90.00
_cell.angle_beta   90.00
_cell.angle_gamma   90.00
#
_symmetry.space_group_name_H-M   'P 1'
#
loop_
_entity.id
_entity.type
_entity.pdbx_description
1 polymer ?
#
loop_
_entity_poly.entity_id
_entity_poly.type
_entity_poly.pdbx_seq_one_letter_code
_entity_poly.pdbx_strand_id
1 'polypeptide(L)'
;MQQGRDRATSSDDESSSQTFGDVWQSLGSQGNQPERQVGHNSQGGGRRQDPASSKSELETSSSDFIQWAIPKAESSSSASLPPSPEQSVQPSPEQMASQDLMTEGDNNLMTPSVGSLGHPEFCRRPCIFFAAGSCNNYISCGYCHCEHLKRVTHLDRRNRELLHSMAALDRLELLLPLLEQRLESKGLREVAGELLQTLQEALQELRATSEQDRPEDSEEPAPKSQSSRVKSGVRKLPCISILGWAVRASPVYLSGLPGDSADDEDGLGGDQALKSPFSRATDQRVTDALNQLRAGMSTAILTDDVLRIMM
;
A
#
# COMPACT_ATOMS: atom_id res chain seq x y z
N MET A 1 48.00 -13.30 -68.24
CA MET A 1 46.58 -12.84 -68.25
C MET A 1 45.79 -13.74 -67.31
N GLN A 2 45.65 -13.35 -66.04
CA GLN A 2 44.62 -13.89 -65.16
C GLN A 2 44.26 -12.75 -64.20
N GLN A 3 43.06 -12.20 -64.37
CA GLN A 3 42.42 -11.27 -63.46
C GLN A 3 41.42 -12.06 -62.61
N GLY A 4 41.44 -11.86 -61.30
CA GLY A 4 40.42 -12.34 -60.36
C GLY A 4 40.52 -11.47 -59.11
N ARG A 5 39.79 -10.35 -59.07
CA ARG A 5 38.47 -10.16 -58.44
C ARG A 5 38.56 -10.21 -56.91
N ASP A 6 38.87 -9.03 -56.37
CA ASP A 6 38.69 -8.66 -54.97
C ASP A 6 37.19 -8.59 -54.64
N ARG A 7 36.78 -9.21 -53.53
CA ARG A 7 35.43 -9.14 -52.97
C ARG A 7 35.53 -8.37 -51.65
N ALA A 8 35.16 -7.09 -51.69
CA ALA A 8 35.01 -6.26 -50.51
C ALA A 8 33.80 -6.71 -49.68
N THR A 9 34.01 -6.87 -48.37
CA THR A 9 32.97 -7.05 -47.36
C THR A 9 32.73 -5.70 -46.68
N SER A 10 31.60 -5.05 -46.99
CA SER A 10 31.07 -3.91 -46.24
C SER A 10 30.02 -4.45 -45.27
N SER A 11 30.34 -4.41 -43.98
CA SER A 11 29.39 -4.63 -42.89
C SER A 11 29.11 -3.29 -42.23
N ASP A 12 28.05 -2.63 -42.68
CA ASP A 12 27.42 -1.50 -41.99
C ASP A 12 26.38 -2.10 -41.02
N ASP A 13 26.78 -2.27 -39.76
CA ASP A 13 25.86 -2.55 -38.65
C ASP A 13 25.30 -1.21 -38.13
N GLU A 14 24.23 -0.73 -38.76
CA GLU A 14 23.38 0.32 -38.20
C GLU A 14 22.65 -0.22 -36.97
N SER A 15 23.15 0.16 -35.79
CA SER A 15 22.46 0.03 -34.51
C SER A 15 21.12 0.77 -34.54
N SER A 16 20.05 0.06 -34.87
CA SER A 16 18.68 0.45 -34.55
C SER A 16 18.44 0.32 -33.05
N SER A 17 18.71 1.38 -32.31
CA SER A 17 18.18 1.61 -30.97
C SER A 17 16.70 1.97 -31.07
N GLN A 18 15.85 0.98 -31.39
CA GLN A 18 14.41 1.09 -31.16
C GLN A 18 14.16 1.03 -29.65
N THR A 19 13.93 2.20 -29.07
CA THR A 19 13.48 2.35 -27.69
C THR A 19 12.08 1.74 -27.55
N PHE A 20 11.87 1.02 -26.45
CA PHE A 20 10.63 0.29 -26.14
C PHE A 20 9.43 1.21 -25.81
N GLY A 21 9.51 2.51 -26.14
CA GLY A 21 8.57 3.56 -25.72
C GLY A 21 7.38 3.83 -26.66
N ASP A 22 7.41 3.36 -27.91
CA ASP A 22 6.48 3.85 -28.95
C ASP A 22 5.26 2.96 -29.25
N VAL A 23 5.01 1.90 -28.48
CA VAL A 23 3.85 1.00 -28.72
C VAL A 23 2.56 1.47 -28.03
N TRP A 24 2.60 2.44 -27.11
CA TRP A 24 1.41 2.83 -26.32
C TRP A 24 0.76 4.18 -26.66
N GLN A 25 1.25 4.94 -27.65
CA GLN A 25 0.63 6.22 -28.03
C GLN A 25 -0.52 6.12 -29.07
N SER A 26 -0.86 4.93 -29.58
CA SER A 26 -1.82 4.80 -30.69
C SER A 26 -3.30 4.56 -30.31
N LEU A 27 -3.69 4.69 -29.03
CA LEU A 27 -5.09 4.57 -28.60
C LEU A 27 -5.71 5.87 -28.04
N GLY A 28 -5.03 7.01 -28.19
CA GLY A 28 -5.45 8.30 -27.66
C GLY A 28 -6.00 9.29 -28.68
N SER A 29 -6.75 8.88 -29.71
CA SER A 29 -7.46 9.83 -30.57
C SER A 29 -8.58 9.16 -31.37
N GLN A 30 -9.82 9.39 -30.91
CA GLN A 30 -11.15 9.30 -31.56
C GLN A 30 -12.17 8.95 -30.46
N GLY A 31 -13.24 9.68 -30.17
CA GLY A 31 -13.87 10.83 -30.78
C GLY A 31 -15.11 11.17 -29.93
N ASN A 32 -15.72 12.32 -30.25
CA ASN A 32 -17.01 12.84 -29.77
C ASN A 32 -17.99 11.80 -29.20
N GLN A 33 -18.46 12.02 -27.98
CA GLN A 33 -19.70 11.41 -27.51
C GLN A 33 -20.90 12.25 -27.96
N PRO A 34 -21.90 11.69 -28.65
CA PRO A 34 -23.18 12.35 -28.81
C PRO A 34 -24.00 12.24 -27.52
N GLU A 35 -24.69 13.33 -27.19
CA GLU A 35 -25.73 13.41 -26.16
C GLU A 35 -26.67 12.20 -26.22
N ARG A 36 -26.70 11.41 -25.14
CA ARG A 36 -27.75 10.40 -24.94
C ARG A 36 -29.03 11.10 -24.51
N GLN A 37 -30.01 11.11 -25.43
CA GLN A 37 -31.42 11.37 -25.12
C GLN A 37 -31.91 10.41 -24.02
N VAL A 38 -32.56 11.00 -23.03
CA VAL A 38 -33.27 10.31 -21.95
C VAL A 38 -34.57 9.74 -22.50
N GLY A 39 -34.55 8.47 -22.90
CA GLY A 39 -35.75 7.72 -23.25
C GLY A 39 -36.42 7.17 -21.99
N HIS A 40 -37.55 7.76 -21.60
CA HIS A 40 -38.50 7.15 -20.66
C HIS A 40 -39.08 5.89 -21.32
N ASN A 41 -38.81 4.71 -20.76
CA ASN A 41 -39.55 3.50 -21.12
C ASN A 41 -40.21 2.91 -19.87
N SER A 42 -41.51 3.13 -19.80
CA SER A 42 -42.44 2.54 -18.84
C SER A 42 -42.92 1.18 -19.37
N GLN A 43 -43.32 0.32 -18.44
CA GLN A 43 -44.16 -0.89 -18.61
C GLN A 43 -43.44 -2.20 -18.97
N GLY A 44 -43.62 -3.18 -18.08
CA GLY A 44 -43.25 -4.56 -18.31
C GLY A 44 -43.29 -5.41 -17.05
N GLY A 45 -44.47 -5.48 -16.40
CA GLY A 45 -44.69 -6.36 -15.26
C GLY A 45 -44.61 -7.83 -15.68
N GLY A 46 -43.58 -8.53 -15.19
CA GLY A 46 -43.42 -9.98 -15.35
C GLY A 46 -43.31 -10.63 -13.98
N ARG A 47 -44.47 -10.99 -13.42
CA ARG A 47 -44.64 -11.71 -12.15
C ARG A 47 -44.13 -13.16 -12.32
N ARG A 48 -42.86 -13.42 -12.02
CA ARG A 48 -42.35 -14.79 -11.87
C ARG A 48 -42.72 -15.28 -10.47
N GLN A 49 -43.38 -16.44 -10.44
CA GLN A 49 -43.68 -17.17 -9.21
C GLN A 49 -42.43 -17.98 -8.84
N ASP A 50 -41.90 -17.75 -7.65
CA ASP A 50 -40.86 -18.57 -7.04
C ASP A 50 -41.51 -19.79 -6.38
N PRO A 51 -41.04 -21.03 -6.64
CA PRO A 51 -41.42 -22.17 -5.84
C PRO A 51 -40.66 -22.16 -4.51
N ALA A 52 -41.42 -22.36 -3.44
CA ALA A 52 -40.97 -22.55 -2.08
C ALA A 52 -39.85 -23.59 -1.99
N SER A 53 -38.72 -23.21 -1.39
CA SER A 53 -37.70 -24.16 -0.94
C SER A 53 -37.21 -23.77 0.45
N SER A 54 -37.71 -24.53 1.42
CA SER A 54 -37.14 -24.89 2.72
C SER A 54 -36.00 -24.01 3.28
N LYS A 55 -36.37 -23.20 4.27
CA LYS A 55 -35.45 -22.65 5.29
C LYS A 55 -34.96 -23.79 6.19
N SER A 56 -33.66 -24.02 6.22
CA SER A 56 -32.98 -24.63 7.36
C SER A 56 -32.27 -23.51 8.12
N GLU A 57 -32.81 -23.18 9.29
CA GLU A 57 -32.24 -22.22 10.23
C GLU A 57 -31.02 -22.85 10.90
N LEU A 58 -29.84 -22.29 10.60
CA LEU A 58 -28.63 -22.48 11.39
C LEU A 58 -28.24 -21.08 11.89
N GLU A 59 -28.72 -20.77 13.08
CA GLU A 59 -28.30 -19.60 13.85
C GLU A 59 -26.82 -19.75 14.20
N THR A 60 -25.94 -19.05 13.49
CA THR A 60 -24.58 -18.79 13.97
C THR A 60 -24.56 -17.41 14.63
N SER A 61 -24.53 -17.49 15.96
CA SER A 61 -24.31 -16.41 16.92
C SER A 61 -23.25 -15.42 16.42
N SER A 62 -23.70 -14.22 16.09
CA SER A 62 -22.87 -13.11 15.64
C SER A 62 -22.66 -12.16 16.82
N SER A 63 -21.71 -12.49 17.71
CA SER A 63 -21.28 -11.59 18.78
C SER A 63 -19.92 -11.98 19.36
N ASP A 64 -18.89 -12.06 18.52
CA ASP A 64 -17.50 -11.96 18.99
C ASP A 64 -16.86 -10.74 18.34
N PHE A 65 -17.22 -9.61 18.95
CA PHE A 65 -16.78 -8.27 18.68
C PHE A 65 -15.31 -8.12 19.08
N ILE A 66 -14.48 -7.73 18.11
CA ILE A 66 -13.02 -7.60 18.18
C ILE A 66 -12.59 -6.72 19.35
N GLN A 67 -12.15 -7.34 20.44
CA GLN A 67 -11.44 -6.70 21.54
C GLN A 67 -9.93 -6.83 21.28
N TRP A 68 -9.43 -5.98 20.37
CA TRP A 68 -7.99 -5.86 20.15
C TRP A 68 -7.37 -5.19 21.37
N ALA A 69 -6.38 -5.89 21.95
CA ALA A 69 -5.70 -5.56 23.18
C ALA A 69 -5.12 -4.14 23.17
N ILE A 70 -5.69 -3.28 24.01
CA ILE A 70 -5.00 -2.10 24.54
C ILE A 70 -4.00 -2.63 25.57
N PRO A 71 -2.68 -2.40 25.44
CA PRO A 71 -1.76 -2.70 26.53
C PRO A 71 -2.18 -1.88 27.76
N LYS A 72 -2.52 -2.59 28.84
CA LYS A 72 -2.73 -2.02 30.18
C LYS A 72 -1.45 -1.26 30.54
N ALA A 73 -1.51 0.07 30.53
CA ALA A 73 -0.48 0.89 31.12
C ALA A 73 -0.49 0.62 32.63
N GLU A 74 0.56 0.00 33.13
CA GLU A 74 0.76 -0.23 34.55
C GLU A 74 0.97 1.13 35.24
N SER A 75 -0.04 1.50 36.00
CA SER A 75 -0.06 2.59 36.95
C SER A 75 1.01 2.38 38.02
N SER A 76 2.12 3.09 37.91
CA SER A 76 3.14 3.21 38.96
C SER A 76 3.01 4.58 39.65
N SER A 77 2.44 4.51 40.86
CA SER A 77 2.85 5.19 42.09
C SER A 77 3.40 6.62 41.95
N SER A 78 2.60 7.66 42.15
CA SER A 78 2.38 8.29 43.47
C SER A 78 3.67 8.51 44.28
N ALA A 79 4.33 9.64 44.04
CA ALA A 79 5.28 10.25 44.98
C ALA A 79 4.87 11.72 45.19
N SER A 80 4.32 12.00 46.37
CA SER A 80 3.94 13.32 46.85
C SER A 80 5.18 14.17 47.14
N LEU A 81 5.19 15.41 46.63
CA LEU A 81 6.13 16.45 47.06
C LEU A 81 5.40 17.54 47.87
N PRO A 82 6.07 18.15 48.86
CA PRO A 82 5.47 19.09 49.80
C PRO A 82 5.22 20.48 49.18
N PRO A 83 4.24 21.25 49.72
CA PRO A 83 4.01 22.64 49.32
C PRO A 83 5.12 23.55 49.87
N SER A 84 5.73 24.34 48.99
CA SER A 84 6.67 25.41 49.35
C SER A 84 5.93 26.74 49.49
N PRO A 85 6.33 27.62 50.44
CA PRO A 85 5.50 28.71 50.92
C PRO A 85 5.41 29.91 49.96
N GLU A 86 4.23 30.49 50.00
CA GLU A 86 3.78 31.72 49.37
C GLU A 86 4.78 32.88 49.50
N GLN A 87 5.18 33.45 48.36
CA GLN A 87 5.64 34.82 48.27
C GLN A 87 4.63 35.63 47.44
N SER A 88 3.81 36.38 48.17
CA SER A 88 2.89 37.39 47.67
C SER A 88 3.68 38.56 47.10
N VAL A 89 3.81 38.60 45.77
CA VAL A 89 4.20 39.81 45.04
C VAL A 89 2.96 40.31 44.30
N GLN A 90 2.37 41.39 44.81
CA GLN A 90 1.26 42.09 44.15
C GLN A 90 1.81 42.90 42.97
N PRO A 91 1.33 42.69 41.73
CA PRO A 91 1.64 43.58 40.62
C PRO A 91 0.79 44.86 40.69
N SER A 92 1.47 45.98 40.46
CA SER A 92 0.94 47.35 40.46
C SER A 92 0.00 47.63 39.27
N PRO A 93 -1.07 48.46 39.39
CA PRO A 93 -2.18 48.49 38.43
C PRO A 93 -2.05 49.48 37.24
N GLU A 94 -0.91 50.13 37.00
CA GLU A 94 -0.92 51.38 36.18
C GLU A 94 -0.22 51.33 34.81
N GLN A 95 -0.14 50.17 34.15
CA GLN A 95 0.36 50.10 32.76
C GLN A 95 -0.59 49.32 31.84
N MET A 96 -1.83 49.80 31.73
CA MET A 96 -2.78 49.39 30.69
C MET A 96 -2.86 50.47 29.61
N ALA A 97 -2.00 50.40 28.60
CA ALA A 97 -2.28 50.91 27.26
C ALA A 97 -1.15 50.53 26.30
N SER A 98 -1.53 49.97 25.14
CA SER A 98 -0.72 49.83 23.92
C SER A 98 0.17 48.59 23.78
N GLN A 99 -0.40 47.38 23.75
CA GLN A 99 0.21 46.24 23.05
C GLN A 99 -0.88 45.42 22.34
N ASP A 100 -1.55 46.08 21.40
CA ASP A 100 -2.23 45.38 20.31
C ASP A 100 -1.25 45.25 19.15
N LEU A 101 -1.27 44.07 18.51
CA LEU A 101 -0.91 43.85 17.12
C LEU A 101 0.59 43.89 16.78
N MET A 102 1.24 42.75 16.91
CA MET A 102 1.68 41.95 15.76
C MET A 102 2.03 40.54 16.26
N THR A 103 1.04 39.65 16.37
CA THR A 103 1.31 38.21 16.31
C THR A 103 1.72 37.94 14.86
N GLU A 104 2.95 38.30 14.50
CA GLU A 104 3.64 37.70 13.37
C GLU A 104 3.67 36.21 13.72
N GLY A 105 2.71 35.45 13.20
CA GLY A 105 2.98 34.89 11.89
C GLY A 105 4.03 33.81 12.04
N ASP A 106 3.97 33.03 13.13
CA ASP A 106 4.45 31.65 13.21
C ASP A 106 3.75 30.86 12.09
N ASN A 107 4.16 31.14 10.85
CA ASN A 107 4.32 30.19 9.78
C ASN A 107 5.42 29.22 10.23
N ASN A 108 5.21 28.60 11.41
CA ASN A 108 5.93 27.47 11.91
C ASN A 108 5.63 26.40 10.88
N LEU A 109 6.48 26.37 9.85
CA LEU A 109 6.53 25.42 8.77
C LEU A 109 6.43 24.06 9.44
N MET A 110 5.20 23.55 9.51
CA MET A 110 4.82 22.49 10.43
C MET A 110 5.60 21.27 9.98
N THR A 111 6.74 21.04 10.63
CA THR A 111 7.69 20.05 10.18
C THR A 111 6.95 18.72 10.19
N PRO A 112 6.87 18.02 9.04
CA PRO A 112 6.04 16.84 8.94
C PRO A 112 6.52 15.82 9.98
N SER A 113 5.56 15.23 10.69
CA SER A 113 5.86 14.14 11.61
C SER A 113 6.50 12.96 10.88
N VAL A 114 7.25 12.10 11.58
CA VAL A 114 7.79 10.85 11.00
C VAL A 114 6.69 10.01 10.33
N GLY A 115 5.48 10.00 10.90
CA GLY A 115 4.34 9.31 10.29
C GLY A 115 3.78 9.97 9.02
N SER A 116 4.10 11.25 8.78
CA SER A 116 3.72 12.00 7.57
C SER A 116 4.61 11.71 6.36
N LEU A 117 5.77 11.06 6.55
CA LEU A 117 6.67 10.75 5.46
C LEU A 117 5.97 9.88 4.39
N GLY A 118 5.98 10.36 3.15
CA GLY A 118 5.33 9.72 2.01
C GLY A 118 3.84 10.04 1.84
N HIS A 119 3.29 11.03 2.53
CA HIS A 119 1.92 11.49 2.28
C HIS A 119 1.73 11.93 0.81
N PRO A 120 0.60 11.60 0.14
CA PRO A 120 -0.57 10.86 0.64
C PRO A 120 -0.55 9.34 0.36
N GLU A 121 0.41 8.82 -0.42
CA GLU A 121 0.36 7.44 -0.93
C GLU A 121 1.02 6.40 0.01
N PHE A 122 1.98 6.84 0.82
CA PHE A 122 2.83 6.01 1.68
C PHE A 122 2.89 6.45 3.15
N CYS A 123 2.16 7.51 3.53
CA CYS A 123 2.11 7.92 4.93
C CYS A 123 1.47 6.86 5.83
N ARG A 124 1.76 6.96 7.12
CA ARG A 124 1.11 6.12 8.14
C ARG A 124 -0.33 6.59 8.36
N ARG A 125 -1.07 5.84 9.19
CA ARG A 125 -2.43 6.19 9.58
C ARG A 125 -2.48 7.63 10.17
N PRO A 126 -3.55 8.41 9.91
CA PRO A 126 -3.71 9.74 10.50
C PRO A 126 -3.66 9.70 12.02
N CYS A 127 -3.01 10.69 12.63
CA CYS A 127 -2.92 10.85 14.07
C CYS A 127 -4.23 11.40 14.64
N ILE A 128 -4.94 10.59 15.41
CA ILE A 128 -6.21 11.00 16.03
C ILE A 128 -6.03 12.09 17.08
N PHE A 129 -4.90 12.10 17.80
CA PHE A 129 -4.60 13.13 18.80
C PHE A 129 -4.22 14.45 18.16
N PHE A 130 -3.54 14.42 17.00
CA PHE A 130 -3.20 15.63 16.27
C PHE A 130 -4.46 16.27 15.70
N ALA A 131 -5.35 15.47 15.12
CA ALA A 131 -6.66 15.93 14.67
C ALA A 131 -7.51 16.54 15.81
N ALA A 132 -7.29 16.11 17.06
CA ALA A 132 -7.93 16.67 18.25
C ALA A 132 -7.17 17.84 18.90
N GLY A 133 -6.00 18.23 18.36
CA GLY A 133 -5.15 19.29 18.93
C GLY A 133 -4.40 18.90 20.21
N SER A 134 -4.28 17.61 20.51
CA SER A 134 -3.72 17.09 21.78
C SER A 134 -2.50 16.18 21.60
N CYS A 135 -1.85 16.19 20.43
CA CYS A 135 -0.68 15.35 20.18
C CYS A 135 0.60 16.01 20.73
N ASN A 136 1.22 15.38 21.73
CA ASN A 136 2.46 15.86 22.35
C ASN A 136 3.74 15.31 21.69
N ASN A 137 3.63 14.42 20.70
CA ASN A 137 4.79 13.80 20.05
C ASN A 137 5.37 14.65 18.91
N TYR A 138 4.62 15.66 18.43
CA TYR A 138 5.04 16.59 17.37
C TYR A 138 5.72 15.87 16.18
N ILE A 139 6.97 16.23 15.88
CA ILE A 139 7.77 15.70 14.77
C ILE A 139 8.07 14.20 14.97
N SER A 140 8.24 13.75 16.21
CA SER A 140 8.52 12.34 16.54
C SER A 140 7.29 11.43 16.45
N CYS A 141 6.10 11.98 16.18
CA CYS A 141 4.90 11.18 16.09
C CYS A 141 5.00 10.16 14.94
N GLY A 142 4.78 8.89 15.27
CA GLY A 142 4.74 7.80 14.29
C GLY A 142 3.43 7.73 13.48
N TYR A 143 2.54 8.71 13.60
CA TYR A 143 1.28 8.81 12.86
C TYR A 143 1.26 10.09 12.04
N CYS A 144 0.55 10.08 10.91
CA CYS A 144 0.55 11.21 9.98
C CYS A 144 -0.21 12.41 10.55
N HIS A 145 0.43 13.58 10.56
CA HIS A 145 -0.15 14.86 10.97
C HIS A 145 -0.71 15.68 9.79
N CYS A 146 -0.55 15.22 8.55
CA CYS A 146 -1.11 15.92 7.39
C CYS A 146 -2.64 15.80 7.36
N GLU A 147 -3.31 16.78 6.75
CA GLU A 147 -4.75 16.72 6.53
C GLU A 147 -5.09 15.61 5.52
N HIS A 148 -6.00 14.72 5.88
CA HIS A 148 -6.47 13.67 4.98
C HIS A 148 -7.87 13.99 4.51
N LEU A 149 -7.97 14.60 3.33
CA LEU A 149 -9.22 15.07 2.73
C LEU A 149 -10.25 13.95 2.50
N LYS A 150 -9.78 12.70 2.39
CA LYS A 150 -10.65 11.53 2.15
C LYS A 150 -10.24 10.39 3.05
N ARG A 151 -11.25 9.67 3.57
CA ARG A 151 -11.02 8.34 4.14
C ARG A 151 -10.37 7.48 3.07
N VAL A 152 -9.28 6.82 3.45
CA VAL A 152 -8.59 5.87 2.58
C VAL A 152 -9.61 4.86 2.07
N THR A 153 -9.67 4.67 0.75
CA THR A 153 -10.53 3.65 0.18
C THR A 153 -10.04 2.30 0.69
N HIS A 154 -10.89 1.56 1.39
CA HIS A 154 -10.62 0.17 1.75
C HIS A 154 -11.32 -0.74 0.74
N LEU A 155 -10.71 -1.88 0.43
CA LEU A 155 -11.44 -2.96 -0.25
C LEU A 155 -12.62 -3.38 0.63
N ASP A 156 -13.78 -3.58 0.03
CA ASP A 156 -14.91 -4.18 0.74
C ASP A 156 -14.57 -5.62 1.20
N ARG A 157 -15.38 -6.15 2.12
CA ARG A 157 -15.15 -7.49 2.70
C ARG A 157 -15.03 -8.57 1.62
N ARG A 158 -15.94 -8.56 0.64
CA ARG A 158 -15.99 -9.56 -0.44
C ARG A 158 -14.76 -9.53 -1.32
N ASN A 159 -14.26 -8.35 -1.68
CA ASN A 159 -13.06 -8.21 -2.50
C ASN A 159 -11.80 -8.60 -1.72
N ARG A 160 -11.76 -8.38 -0.40
CA ARG A 160 -10.65 -8.88 0.44
C ARG A 160 -10.66 -10.39 0.53
N GLU A 161 -11.81 -11.00 0.77
CA GLU A 161 -11.97 -12.46 0.81
C GLU A 161 -11.56 -13.08 -0.53
N LEU A 162 -12.01 -12.51 -1.65
CA LEU A 162 -11.65 -12.95 -2.98
C LEU A 162 -10.13 -12.81 -3.25
N LEU A 163 -9.52 -11.70 -2.86
CA LEU A 163 -8.07 -11.52 -3.00
C LEU A 163 -7.30 -12.50 -2.11
N HIS A 164 -7.78 -12.80 -0.90
CA HIS A 164 -7.20 -13.82 -0.03
C HIS A 164 -7.33 -15.24 -0.60
N SER A 165 -8.42 -15.58 -1.27
CA SER A 165 -8.63 -16.91 -1.86
C SER A 165 -7.87 -17.14 -3.16
N MET A 166 -7.35 -16.09 -3.80
CA MET A 166 -6.50 -16.22 -4.99
C MET A 166 -5.16 -16.87 -4.66
N ALA A 167 -4.59 -17.63 -5.61
CA ALA A 167 -3.23 -18.12 -5.50
C ALA A 167 -2.25 -16.94 -5.38
N ALA A 168 -1.10 -17.18 -4.73
CA ALA A 168 -0.05 -16.19 -4.59
C ALA A 168 0.41 -15.61 -5.93
N LEU A 169 0.56 -16.48 -6.94
CA LEU A 169 0.89 -16.13 -8.32
C LEU A 169 -0.15 -15.17 -8.91
N ASP A 170 -1.42 -15.55 -8.92
CA ASP A 170 -2.51 -14.72 -9.46
C ASP A 170 -2.61 -13.36 -8.77
N ARG A 171 -2.39 -13.32 -7.45
CA ARG A 171 -2.36 -12.06 -6.69
C ARG A 171 -1.24 -11.15 -7.18
N LEU A 172 -0.01 -11.65 -7.31
CA LEU A 172 1.11 -10.83 -7.75
C LEU A 172 0.95 -10.38 -9.21
N GLU A 173 0.50 -11.26 -10.10
CA GLU A 173 0.21 -10.90 -11.50
C GLU A 173 -0.87 -9.79 -11.60
N LEU A 174 -1.84 -9.80 -10.69
CA LEU A 174 -2.86 -8.75 -10.62
C LEU A 174 -2.32 -7.44 -10.03
N LEU A 175 -1.56 -7.50 -8.93
CA LEU A 175 -1.18 -6.34 -8.12
C LEU A 175 0.02 -5.58 -8.68
N LEU A 176 1.03 -6.29 -9.17
CA LEU A 176 2.29 -5.70 -9.62
C LEU A 176 2.13 -4.66 -10.74
N PRO A 177 1.43 -4.93 -11.86
CA PRO A 177 1.26 -3.91 -12.91
C PRO A 177 0.44 -2.71 -12.43
N LEU A 178 -0.48 -2.89 -11.47
CA LEU A 178 -1.23 -1.78 -10.88
C LEU A 178 -0.35 -0.93 -9.98
N LEU A 179 0.57 -1.55 -9.24
CA LEU A 179 1.54 -0.86 -8.40
C LEU A 179 2.53 -0.06 -9.25
N GLU A 180 3.11 -0.66 -10.29
CA GLU A 180 4.02 -0.01 -11.24
C GLU A 180 3.35 1.21 -11.89
N GLN A 181 2.16 1.02 -12.47
CA GLN A 181 1.39 2.11 -13.09
C GLN A 181 1.16 3.27 -12.10
N ARG A 182 0.88 2.95 -10.84
CA ARG A 182 0.60 3.97 -9.83
C ARG A 182 1.86 4.70 -9.39
N LEU A 183 2.96 3.98 -9.16
CA LEU A 183 4.26 4.56 -8.85
C LEU A 183 4.73 5.49 -9.98
N GLU A 184 4.56 5.06 -11.23
CA GLU A 184 4.88 5.85 -12.41
C GLU A 184 4.05 7.13 -12.49
N SER A 185 2.73 7.03 -12.28
CA SER A 185 1.84 8.22 -12.25
C SER A 185 2.19 9.24 -11.16
N LYS A 186 2.99 8.84 -10.17
CA LYS A 186 3.43 9.66 -9.04
C LYS A 186 4.91 10.07 -9.14
N GLY A 187 5.62 9.66 -10.18
CA GLY A 187 7.07 9.90 -10.29
C GLY A 187 7.92 9.15 -9.26
N LEU A 188 7.39 8.07 -8.68
CA LEU A 188 8.03 7.28 -7.62
C LEU A 188 8.65 5.97 -8.13
N ARG A 189 8.63 5.73 -9.44
CA ARG A 189 9.09 4.48 -10.05
C ARG A 189 10.57 4.21 -9.75
N GLU A 190 11.42 5.22 -9.94
CA GLU A 190 12.87 5.10 -9.69
C GLU A 190 13.19 4.81 -8.23
N VAL A 191 12.55 5.55 -7.31
CA VAL A 191 12.75 5.36 -5.86
C VAL A 191 12.28 3.96 -5.41
N ALA A 192 11.29 3.39 -6.09
CA ALA A 192 10.75 2.07 -5.80
C ALA A 192 11.40 0.93 -6.62
N GLY A 193 12.47 1.20 -7.38
CA GLY A 193 13.07 0.25 -8.32
C GLY A 193 13.48 -1.08 -7.68
N GLU A 194 14.26 -1.05 -6.59
CA GLU A 194 14.71 -2.27 -5.88
C GLU A 194 13.55 -3.10 -5.34
N LEU A 195 12.51 -2.43 -4.86
CA LEU A 195 11.30 -3.07 -4.35
C LEU A 195 10.51 -3.75 -5.47
N LEU A 196 10.32 -3.07 -6.60
CA LEU A 196 9.64 -3.62 -7.77
C LEU A 196 10.40 -4.82 -8.32
N GLN A 197 11.73 -4.73 -8.40
CA GLN A 197 12.59 -5.84 -8.81
C GLN A 197 12.42 -7.05 -7.86
N THR A 198 12.42 -6.83 -6.55
CA THR A 198 12.22 -7.91 -5.56
C THR A 198 10.87 -8.60 -5.73
N LEU A 199 9.80 -7.85 -6.02
CA LEU A 199 8.47 -8.42 -6.29
C LEU A 199 8.40 -9.16 -7.63
N GLN A 200 9.13 -8.70 -8.65
CA GLN A 200 9.25 -9.37 -9.95
C GLN A 200 10.01 -10.69 -9.83
N GLU A 201 11.11 -10.73 -9.07
CA GLU A 201 11.86 -11.96 -8.75
C GLU A 201 10.93 -12.97 -8.04
N ALA A 202 10.19 -12.53 -7.02
CA ALA A 202 9.21 -13.36 -6.32
C ALA A 202 8.11 -13.92 -7.26
N LEU A 203 7.66 -13.11 -8.24
CA LEU A 203 6.71 -13.57 -9.25
C LEU A 203 7.30 -14.65 -10.17
N GLN A 204 8.57 -14.52 -10.56
CA GLN A 204 9.26 -15.52 -11.39
C GLN A 204 9.45 -16.85 -10.65
N GLU A 205 9.81 -16.80 -9.36
CA GLU A 205 9.93 -18.00 -8.50
C GLU A 205 8.58 -18.74 -8.39
N LEU A 206 7.48 -18.00 -8.22
CA LEU A 206 6.14 -18.60 -8.19
C LEU A 206 5.73 -19.24 -9.52
N ARG A 207 6.15 -18.67 -10.65
CA ARG A 207 5.90 -19.29 -11.97
C ARG A 207 6.67 -20.60 -12.09
N ALA A 208 7.96 -20.59 -11.74
CA ALA A 208 8.80 -21.78 -11.81
C ALA A 208 8.28 -22.94 -10.93
N THR A 209 7.75 -22.64 -9.75
CA THR A 209 7.13 -23.66 -8.87
C THR A 209 5.78 -24.14 -9.40
N SER A 210 4.94 -23.25 -9.93
CA SER A 210 3.63 -23.63 -10.48
C SER A 210 3.69 -24.57 -11.70
N GLU A 211 4.78 -24.51 -12.48
CA GLU A 211 4.99 -25.39 -13.64
C GLU A 211 5.33 -26.83 -13.23
N GLN A 212 5.92 -27.03 -12.05
CA GLN A 212 6.30 -28.36 -11.56
C GLN A 212 5.12 -29.17 -11.02
N ASP A 213 4.12 -28.49 -10.45
CA ASP A 213 3.00 -29.14 -9.75
C ASP A 213 1.77 -29.39 -10.64
N ARG A 214 1.79 -28.96 -11.92
CA ARG A 214 0.61 -29.07 -12.78
C ARG A 214 0.40 -30.54 -13.22
N PRO A 215 -0.66 -31.23 -12.76
CA PRO A 215 -0.96 -32.57 -13.24
C PRO A 215 -1.36 -32.48 -14.72
N GLU A 216 -0.80 -33.35 -15.57
CA GLU A 216 -1.03 -33.30 -17.03
C GLU A 216 -2.52 -33.39 -17.41
N ASP A 217 -3.39 -33.91 -16.54
CA ASP A 217 -4.80 -34.20 -16.86
C ASP A 217 -5.83 -33.17 -16.35
N SER A 218 -5.42 -32.03 -15.75
CA SER A 218 -6.34 -31.05 -15.13
C SER A 218 -6.51 -29.75 -15.93
N GLU A 219 -7.11 -29.80 -17.12
CA GLU A 219 -7.39 -28.61 -17.94
C GLU A 219 -8.68 -27.86 -17.51
N GLU A 220 -8.82 -27.48 -16.23
CA GLU A 220 -9.91 -26.57 -15.85
C GLU A 220 -9.44 -25.11 -15.91
N PRO A 221 -9.88 -24.31 -16.90
CA PRO A 221 -9.42 -22.93 -17.05
C PRO A 221 -9.94 -22.07 -15.89
N ALA A 222 -9.02 -21.40 -15.19
CA ALA A 222 -9.35 -20.53 -14.08
C ALA A 222 -10.43 -19.47 -14.44
N PRO A 223 -11.38 -19.18 -13.55
CA PRO A 223 -12.52 -18.29 -13.82
C PRO A 223 -12.08 -16.82 -13.98
N LYS A 224 -11.84 -16.40 -15.23
CA LYS A 224 -11.41 -15.04 -15.61
C LYS A 224 -12.36 -13.90 -15.16
N SER A 225 -13.61 -14.19 -14.82
CA SER A 225 -14.61 -13.18 -14.48
C SER A 225 -14.35 -12.49 -13.14
N GLN A 226 -13.75 -13.19 -12.17
CA GLN A 226 -13.58 -12.71 -10.81
C GLN A 226 -12.47 -11.64 -10.67
N SER A 227 -11.41 -11.75 -11.49
CA SER A 227 -10.26 -10.85 -11.44
C SER A 227 -10.61 -9.40 -11.82
N SER A 228 -11.51 -9.21 -12.79
CA SER A 228 -11.92 -7.89 -13.27
C SER A 228 -12.57 -7.03 -12.16
N ARG A 229 -13.39 -7.66 -11.30
CA ARG A 229 -14.08 -7.01 -10.19
C ARG A 229 -13.08 -6.55 -9.13
N VAL A 230 -12.16 -7.42 -8.73
CA VAL A 230 -11.10 -7.11 -7.75
C VAL A 230 -10.20 -6.00 -8.28
N LYS A 231 -9.81 -6.07 -9.56
CA LYS A 231 -8.97 -5.06 -10.23
C LYS A 231 -9.54 -3.64 -10.09
N SER A 232 -10.85 -3.50 -10.25
CA SER A 232 -11.52 -2.19 -10.11
C SER A 232 -11.47 -1.63 -8.69
N GLY A 233 -11.57 -2.48 -7.67
CA GLY A 233 -11.45 -2.09 -6.26
C GLY A 233 -10.01 -1.74 -5.89
N VAL A 234 -9.06 -2.57 -6.32
CA VAL A 234 -7.63 -2.39 -6.04
C VAL A 234 -7.09 -1.08 -6.64
N ARG A 235 -7.54 -0.69 -7.84
CA ARG A 235 -7.15 0.58 -8.48
C ARG A 235 -7.46 1.83 -7.65
N LYS A 236 -8.42 1.76 -6.73
CA LYS A 236 -8.81 2.89 -5.87
C LYS A 236 -8.03 2.96 -4.56
N LEU A 237 -7.20 1.94 -4.27
CA LEU A 237 -6.38 1.89 -3.07
C LEU A 237 -5.14 2.78 -3.20
N PRO A 238 -4.61 3.32 -2.09
CA PRO A 238 -3.32 4.01 -2.11
C PRO A 238 -2.18 3.02 -2.38
N CYS A 239 -1.03 3.51 -2.87
CA CYS A 239 0.13 2.67 -3.17
C CYS A 239 0.51 1.73 -2.02
N ILE A 240 0.56 2.24 -0.78
CA ILE A 240 0.91 1.45 0.41
C ILE A 240 0.00 0.24 0.63
N SER A 241 -1.28 0.35 0.27
CA SER A 241 -2.23 -0.75 0.41
C SER A 241 -2.00 -1.81 -0.65
N ILE A 242 -1.82 -1.42 -1.91
CA ILE A 242 -1.51 -2.35 -3.02
C ILE A 242 -0.20 -3.09 -2.71
N LEU A 243 0.82 -2.34 -2.28
CA LEU A 243 2.12 -2.87 -1.90
C LEU A 243 2.02 -3.85 -0.72
N GLY A 244 1.27 -3.52 0.33
CA GLY A 244 1.07 -4.42 1.45
C GLY A 244 0.40 -5.74 1.05
N TRP A 245 -0.47 -5.73 0.05
CA TRP A 245 -1.03 -6.96 -0.53
C TRP A 245 -0.01 -7.73 -1.37
N ALA A 246 0.80 -7.04 -2.18
CA ALA A 246 1.81 -7.67 -3.01
C ALA A 246 2.88 -8.35 -2.14
N VAL A 247 3.37 -7.68 -1.10
CA VAL A 247 4.36 -8.23 -0.16
C VAL A 247 3.82 -9.49 0.52
N ARG A 248 2.57 -9.50 1.00
CA ARG A 248 1.96 -10.70 1.60
C ARG A 248 1.73 -11.84 0.62
N ALA A 249 1.65 -11.55 -0.68
CA ALA A 249 1.54 -12.56 -1.71
C ALA A 249 2.91 -13.15 -2.10
N SER A 250 4.02 -12.53 -1.70
CA SER A 250 5.36 -13.06 -1.96
C SER A 250 5.62 -14.35 -1.16
N PRO A 251 6.27 -15.38 -1.74
CA PRO A 251 6.64 -16.62 -1.04
C PRO A 251 7.44 -16.37 0.23
N VAL A 252 8.24 -15.31 0.21
CA VAL A 252 9.09 -14.85 1.31
C VAL A 252 8.25 -14.68 2.58
N TYR A 253 7.14 -13.96 2.47
CA TYR A 253 6.25 -13.69 3.61
C TYR A 253 5.54 -14.96 4.09
N LEU A 254 5.15 -15.84 3.16
CA LEU A 254 4.42 -17.07 3.48
C LEU A 254 5.30 -18.07 4.25
N SER A 255 6.59 -18.15 3.91
CA SER A 255 7.54 -19.06 4.57
C SER A 255 7.87 -18.69 6.03
N GLY A 256 7.59 -17.45 6.45
CA GLY A 256 7.89 -16.94 7.79
C GLY A 256 6.77 -17.13 8.82
N LEU A 257 5.55 -17.44 8.38
CA LEU A 257 4.42 -17.63 9.30
C LEU A 257 4.62 -18.93 10.09
N PRO A 258 4.55 -18.90 11.43
CA PRO A 258 4.51 -20.14 12.20
C PRO A 258 3.32 -20.94 11.69
N GLY A 259 3.58 -22.12 11.11
CA GLY A 259 2.49 -23.02 10.75
C GLY A 259 1.70 -23.31 12.01
N ASP A 260 0.38 -23.08 11.97
CA ASP A 260 -0.56 -23.61 12.95
C ASP A 260 -0.56 -25.15 12.80
N SER A 261 0.49 -25.81 13.28
CA SER A 261 0.45 -27.23 13.57
C SER A 261 -0.41 -27.38 14.83
N ALA A 262 -1.71 -27.53 14.62
CA ALA A 262 -2.72 -27.55 15.67
C ALA A 262 -2.75 -28.84 16.51
N ASP A 263 -1.77 -29.74 16.38
CA ASP A 263 -1.92 -31.14 16.84
C ASP A 263 -0.72 -31.73 17.61
N ASP A 264 0.09 -30.94 18.32
CA ASP A 264 1.17 -31.51 19.16
C ASP A 264 1.16 -30.96 20.61
N GLU A 265 0.08 -31.29 21.33
CA GLU A 265 0.15 -31.46 22.78
C GLU A 265 0.79 -32.84 23.03
N ASP A 266 2.03 -32.83 23.51
CA ASP A 266 2.80 -33.93 24.16
C ASP A 266 4.08 -34.34 23.42
N GLY A 267 5.20 -33.69 23.71
CA GLY A 267 6.50 -34.30 23.39
C GLY A 267 7.71 -33.39 23.45
N LEU A 268 8.40 -33.41 24.58
CA LEU A 268 9.71 -32.80 24.78
C LEU A 268 10.73 -33.35 23.76
N GLY A 269 11.24 -32.51 22.87
CA GLY A 269 12.41 -32.88 22.05
C GLY A 269 12.65 -31.91 20.91
N GLY A 270 13.54 -30.95 21.15
CA GLY A 270 13.82 -29.86 20.22
C GLY A 270 14.33 -30.34 18.87
N ASP A 271 13.50 -30.18 17.86
CA ASP A 271 13.96 -30.12 16.48
C ASP A 271 13.97 -28.65 16.06
N GLN A 272 15.18 -28.08 15.95
CA GLN A 272 15.39 -26.79 15.31
C GLN A 272 15.11 -26.98 13.82
N ALA A 273 13.84 -26.97 13.46
CA ALA A 273 13.38 -26.96 12.08
C ALA A 273 14.21 -25.91 11.33
N LEU A 274 15.03 -26.39 10.40
CA LEU A 274 15.92 -25.63 9.55
C LEU A 274 15.07 -24.69 8.69
N LYS A 275 14.66 -23.56 9.26
CA LYS A 275 14.09 -22.45 8.49
C LYS A 275 15.15 -22.10 7.46
N SER A 276 14.81 -22.29 6.19
CA SER A 276 15.70 -21.97 5.08
C SER A 276 16.30 -20.57 5.30
N PRO A 277 17.64 -20.42 5.29
CA PRO A 277 18.28 -19.12 5.49
C PRO A 277 17.84 -18.08 4.45
N PHE A 278 17.24 -18.52 3.33
CA PHE A 278 16.70 -17.66 2.28
C PHE A 278 15.47 -16.85 2.72
N SER A 279 14.63 -17.39 3.62
CA SER A 279 13.40 -16.73 4.08
C SER A 279 13.68 -15.43 4.87
N ARG A 280 14.66 -15.47 5.79
CA ARG A 280 15.01 -14.32 6.64
C ARG A 280 15.70 -13.18 5.89
N ALA A 281 16.55 -13.51 4.92
CA ALA A 281 17.28 -12.48 4.16
C ALA A 281 16.33 -11.61 3.33
N THR A 282 15.27 -12.22 2.77
CA THR A 282 14.37 -11.51 1.86
C THR A 282 13.32 -10.68 2.60
N ASP A 283 12.88 -11.09 3.80
CA ASP A 283 12.06 -10.25 4.69
C ASP A 283 12.79 -8.96 5.08
N GLN A 284 14.09 -9.06 5.36
CA GLN A 284 14.93 -7.90 5.65
C GLN A 284 15.08 -7.02 4.40
N ARG A 285 15.31 -7.59 3.21
CA ARG A 285 15.38 -6.83 1.94
C ARG A 285 14.11 -6.04 1.66
N VAL A 286 12.92 -6.64 1.84
CA VAL A 286 11.64 -5.94 1.64
C VAL A 286 11.48 -4.81 2.66
N THR A 287 11.83 -5.07 3.92
CA THR A 287 11.78 -4.07 4.98
C THR A 287 12.73 -2.90 4.71
N ASP A 288 13.95 -3.20 4.28
CA ASP A 288 14.96 -2.21 3.92
C ASP A 288 14.54 -1.41 2.69
N ALA A 289 14.04 -2.06 1.65
CA ALA A 289 13.52 -1.39 0.46
C ALA A 289 12.33 -0.48 0.78
N LEU A 290 11.44 -0.89 1.70
CA LEU A 290 10.36 -0.03 2.19
C LEU A 290 10.88 1.18 2.98
N ASN A 291 11.91 1.00 3.79
CA ASN A 291 12.52 2.08 4.55
C ASN A 291 13.30 3.03 3.63
N GLN A 292 14.01 2.52 2.63
CA GLN A 292 14.67 3.30 1.58
C GLN A 292 13.65 4.08 0.77
N LEU A 293 12.54 3.46 0.35
CA LEU A 293 11.46 4.15 -0.35
C LEU A 293 10.91 5.31 0.49
N ARG A 294 10.67 5.09 1.78
CA ARG A 294 10.24 6.17 2.69
C ARG A 294 11.28 7.27 2.83
N ALA A 295 12.56 6.91 2.93
CA ALA A 295 13.66 7.86 3.04
C ALA A 295 13.83 8.69 1.76
N GLY A 296 13.83 8.05 0.60
CA GLY A 296 13.91 8.70 -0.72
C GLY A 296 12.70 9.58 -1.03
N MET A 297 11.52 9.22 -0.52
CA MET A 297 10.36 10.11 -0.59
C MET A 297 10.53 11.36 0.28
N SER A 298 11.17 11.24 1.44
CA SER A 298 11.46 12.41 2.28
C SER A 298 12.39 13.40 1.59
N THR A 299 13.38 12.92 0.83
CA THR A 299 14.29 13.80 0.10
C THR A 299 13.65 14.38 -1.15
N ALA A 300 12.90 13.57 -1.90
CA ALA A 300 12.22 14.02 -3.12
C ALA A 300 11.15 15.09 -2.84
N ILE A 301 10.34 14.93 -1.78
CA ILE A 301 9.33 15.92 -1.39
C ILE A 301 10.00 17.26 -1.03
N LEU A 302 11.11 17.22 -0.29
CA LEU A 302 11.85 18.43 0.09
C LEU A 302 12.47 19.15 -1.10
N THR A 303 12.87 18.45 -2.16
CA THR A 303 13.43 19.10 -3.35
C THR A 303 12.35 19.63 -4.29
N ASP A 304 11.26 18.88 -4.47
CA ASP A 304 10.22 19.22 -5.46
C ASP A 304 9.24 20.28 -4.93
N ASP A 305 8.86 20.24 -3.64
CA ASP A 305 8.02 21.30 -3.06
C ASP A 305 8.81 22.61 -2.87
N VAL A 306 10.12 22.55 -2.60
CA VAL A 306 10.96 23.76 -2.59
C VAL A 306 11.04 24.38 -3.99
N LEU A 307 11.19 23.57 -5.04
CA LEU A 307 11.18 24.09 -6.42
C LEU A 307 9.81 24.61 -6.85
N ARG A 308 8.71 24.01 -6.38
CA ARG A 308 7.34 24.40 -6.74
C ARG A 308 6.78 25.58 -5.94
N ILE A 309 7.32 25.87 -4.76
CA ILE A 309 7.01 27.08 -3.98
C ILE A 309 7.86 28.27 -4.45
N MET A 310 8.98 28.03 -5.15
CA MET A 310 9.87 29.07 -5.67
C MET A 310 9.63 29.46 -7.15
N MET A 311 8.65 28.86 -7.84
CA MET A 311 8.21 29.24 -9.20
C MET A 311 6.72 29.63 -9.21
#